data_AF-A0A0B0D2M5-F1
#
_entry.id   AF-A0A0B0D2M5-F1
#
_cell.length_a   1.000
_cell.length_b   1.000
_cell.length_c   1.000
_cell.angle_alpha   90.00
_cell.angle_beta   90.00
_cell.angle_gamma   90.00
#
_symmetry.space_group_name_H-M   'P 1'
#
loop_
_entity.id
_entity.type
_entity.pdbx_description
1 polymer ?
#
loop_
_entity_poly.entity_id
_entity_poly.type
_entity_poly.pdbx_seq_one_letter_code
_entity_poly.pdbx_strand_id
1 'polypeptide(L)'
;MREEGKKSVTKLKFKRLMRKKWLYPALYLSVAALVLVGVFWYQQSAKNTGDQVAEQPESEVQNEFTTLDKEQDSVAVMEQDENLQMPVSDEKAASIVTKFYDYNASEEDQESALVLYNNKYYQSQGVDITRQDGESFEVTAAMSGKVTEVKEDPLYGNVIEITHDEDVTTVYASLNDVQVQAGSEVAQGDVLGSAGQNSFGQASGVHVHFEVRKDGQPFNPESFFGQPLSQINKKAEEGSDTEGAPEDDATDENQAPSQDQADESGPSADDIQNNTDEDPSGSEDEEQAPDEESASSISTIQT
;
A
#
# COMPACT_ATOMS: atom_id res chain seq x y z
N MET A 1 69.56 10.91 -53.89
CA MET A 1 70.01 10.10 -52.75
C MET A 1 68.86 9.22 -52.31
N ARG A 2 68.93 7.91 -52.55
CA ARG A 2 67.89 6.93 -52.19
C ARG A 2 68.57 5.57 -51.91
N GLU A 3 68.49 5.22 -50.63
CA GLU A 3 68.50 3.91 -49.95
C GLU A 3 69.44 2.76 -50.38
N GLU A 4 70.23 2.31 -49.39
CA GLU A 4 70.93 1.04 -49.33
C GLU A 4 69.97 -0.13 -49.03
N GLY A 5 70.18 -1.28 -49.67
CA GLY A 5 69.62 -2.57 -49.28
C GLY A 5 70.71 -3.65 -49.30
N LYS A 6 71.31 -3.95 -48.14
CA LYS A 6 72.36 -4.98 -47.95
C LYS A 6 71.76 -6.35 -47.59
N LYS A 7 71.95 -7.28 -48.53
CA LYS A 7 72.59 -8.60 -48.41
C LYS A 7 72.36 -9.49 -47.16
N SER A 8 71.77 -10.65 -47.46
CA SER A 8 72.39 -12.00 -47.37
C SER A 8 72.59 -12.64 -45.99
N VAL A 9 71.67 -13.58 -45.73
CA VAL A 9 71.65 -14.67 -44.74
C VAL A 9 72.98 -15.43 -44.59
N THR A 10 73.55 -15.42 -43.40
CA THR A 10 74.67 -16.29 -42.98
C THR A 10 74.13 -17.64 -42.46
N LYS A 11 74.22 -18.69 -43.29
CA LYS A 11 74.13 -20.08 -42.84
C LYS A 11 75.44 -20.50 -42.17
N LEU A 12 75.43 -20.73 -40.86
CA LEU A 12 76.52 -21.42 -40.17
C LEU A 12 76.02 -22.66 -39.41
N LYS A 13 76.23 -23.80 -40.06
CA LYS A 13 76.80 -25.05 -39.50
C LYS A 13 76.18 -25.62 -38.20
N PHE A 14 74.89 -25.95 -38.22
CA PHE A 14 74.26 -26.79 -37.17
C PHE A 14 74.52 -28.31 -37.32
N LYS A 15 75.21 -28.74 -38.38
CA LYS A 15 75.47 -30.16 -38.67
C LYS A 15 76.71 -30.68 -37.97
N ARG A 16 76.74 -30.63 -36.63
CA ARG A 16 77.62 -31.53 -35.85
C ARG A 16 77.27 -31.76 -34.38
N LEU A 17 76.18 -31.18 -33.86
CA LEU A 17 75.81 -31.40 -32.45
C LEU A 17 74.78 -32.53 -32.21
N MET A 18 74.16 -33.07 -33.24
CA MET A 18 73.14 -34.12 -33.13
C MET A 18 73.73 -35.53 -33.15
N ARG A 19 74.58 -35.85 -32.18
CA ARG A 19 75.02 -37.24 -31.88
C ARG A 19 75.30 -37.42 -30.38
N LYS A 20 74.32 -37.12 -29.52
CA LYS A 20 74.30 -37.66 -28.16
C LYS A 20 72.87 -38.06 -27.81
N LYS A 21 72.69 -39.33 -27.43
CA LYS A 21 71.42 -39.96 -26.99
C LYS A 21 70.79 -39.32 -25.73
N TRP A 22 71.37 -38.22 -25.24
CA TRP A 22 70.95 -37.47 -24.05
C TRP A 22 70.25 -36.13 -24.38
N LEU A 23 70.16 -35.75 -25.66
CA LEU A 23 69.48 -34.51 -26.06
C LEU A 23 67.95 -34.61 -25.92
N TYR A 24 67.36 -35.79 -26.14
CA TYR A 24 65.90 -35.97 -25.97
C TYR A 24 65.47 -35.92 -24.49
N PRO A 25 66.17 -36.58 -23.54
CA PRO A 25 65.91 -36.38 -22.11
C PRO A 25 66.11 -34.93 -21.66
N ALA A 26 67.18 -34.25 -22.07
CA ALA A 26 67.44 -32.87 -21.68
C ALA A 26 66.41 -31.88 -22.24
N LEU A 27 65.97 -32.08 -23.49
CA LEU A 27 64.92 -31.28 -24.11
C LEU A 27 63.54 -31.55 -23.47
N TYR A 28 63.26 -32.79 -23.09
CA TYR A 28 62.05 -33.14 -22.37
C TYR A 28 62.02 -32.52 -20.97
N LEU A 29 63.16 -32.52 -20.26
CA LEU A 29 63.29 -31.86 -18.97
C LEU A 29 63.13 -30.33 -19.07
N SER A 30 63.63 -29.68 -20.14
CA SER A 30 63.44 -28.24 -20.32
C SER A 30 61.98 -27.86 -20.62
N VAL A 31 61.29 -28.68 -21.43
CA VAL A 31 59.86 -28.46 -21.73
C VAL A 31 59.00 -28.76 -20.50
N ALA A 32 59.30 -29.83 -19.76
CA ALA A 32 58.64 -30.15 -18.50
C ALA A 32 58.84 -29.04 -17.44
N ALA A 33 60.03 -28.44 -17.36
CA ALA A 33 60.28 -27.32 -16.46
C ALA A 33 59.46 -26.08 -16.84
N LEU A 34 59.30 -25.76 -18.14
CA LEU A 34 58.44 -24.65 -18.58
C LEU A 34 56.96 -24.90 -18.29
N VAL A 35 56.48 -26.14 -18.47
CA VAL A 35 55.11 -26.51 -18.11
C VAL A 35 54.92 -26.44 -16.60
N LEU A 36 55.87 -26.89 -15.80
CA LEU A 36 55.81 -26.78 -14.33
C LEU A 36 55.84 -25.33 -13.86
N VAL A 37 56.63 -24.45 -14.49
CA VAL A 37 56.62 -23.00 -14.19
C VAL A 37 55.29 -22.37 -14.58
N GLY A 38 54.70 -22.77 -15.71
CA GLY A 38 53.36 -22.33 -16.12
C GLY A 38 52.26 -22.81 -15.17
N VAL A 39 52.31 -24.07 -14.73
CA VAL A 39 51.39 -24.64 -13.73
C VAL A 39 51.61 -24.00 -12.37
N PHE A 40 52.85 -23.70 -11.98
CA PHE A 40 53.16 -22.98 -10.73
C PHE A 40 52.62 -21.55 -10.77
N TRP A 41 52.75 -20.84 -11.90
CA TRP A 41 52.14 -19.52 -12.10
C TRP A 41 50.61 -19.59 -12.13
N TYR A 42 50.02 -20.61 -12.76
CA TYR A 42 48.58 -20.81 -12.77
C TYR A 42 48.05 -21.16 -11.38
N GLN A 43 48.74 -22.02 -10.63
CA GLN A 43 48.40 -22.32 -9.24
C GLN A 43 48.63 -21.12 -8.31
N GLN A 44 49.66 -20.30 -8.52
CA GLN A 44 49.91 -19.08 -7.75
C GLN A 44 48.88 -17.98 -8.07
N SER A 45 48.49 -17.84 -9.35
CA SER A 45 47.43 -16.93 -9.77
C SER A 45 46.06 -17.38 -9.29
N ALA A 46 45.81 -18.69 -9.21
CA ALA A 46 44.58 -19.26 -8.64
C ALA A 46 44.58 -19.27 -7.09
N LYS A 47 45.74 -19.20 -6.43
CA LYS A 47 45.89 -19.09 -4.96
C LYS A 47 46.03 -17.66 -4.43
N ASN A 48 45.98 -16.65 -5.30
CA ASN A 48 45.78 -15.24 -4.92
C ASN A 48 44.29 -14.82 -4.96
N THR A 49 43.38 -15.78 -5.19
CA THR A 49 41.94 -15.67 -4.99
C THR A 49 41.51 -16.87 -4.15
N GLY A 50 41.76 -16.80 -2.84
CA GLY A 50 41.44 -17.89 -1.94
C GLY A 50 42.31 -17.86 -0.69
N ASP A 51 41.78 -17.18 0.32
CA ASP A 51 41.91 -17.48 1.75
C ASP A 51 43.18 -18.21 2.22
N GLN A 52 44.03 -17.45 2.90
CA GLN A 52 45.11 -17.99 3.72
C GLN A 52 44.51 -18.64 4.97
N VAL A 53 44.41 -19.97 4.98
CA VAL A 53 44.25 -20.75 6.22
C VAL A 53 45.43 -21.70 6.35
N ALA A 54 46.31 -21.42 7.30
CA ALA A 54 47.21 -22.39 7.91
C ALA A 54 47.34 -22.07 9.40
N GLU A 55 47.05 -23.07 10.24
CA GLU A 55 46.98 -23.00 11.70
C GLU A 55 48.35 -22.91 12.42
N GLN A 56 48.41 -22.00 13.41
CA GLN A 56 48.94 -22.13 14.80
C GLN A 56 50.48 -22.24 15.03
N PRO A 57 51.05 -21.74 16.16
CA PRO A 57 50.43 -21.69 17.51
C PRO A 57 50.56 -20.40 18.36
N GLU A 58 49.55 -20.25 19.22
CA GLU A 58 49.54 -19.73 20.61
C GLU A 58 50.34 -18.46 21.00
N SER A 59 49.62 -17.36 21.32
CA SER A 59 49.72 -16.67 22.63
C SER A 59 48.76 -15.45 22.73
N GLU A 60 47.97 -15.47 23.81
CA GLU A 60 47.49 -14.35 24.65
C GLU A 60 46.57 -13.23 24.09
N VAL A 61 45.30 -13.38 24.48
CA VAL A 61 44.32 -12.38 24.99
C VAL A 61 44.00 -11.14 24.12
N GLN A 62 42.78 -11.21 23.58
CA GLN A 62 42.03 -10.23 22.80
C GLN A 62 41.61 -8.98 23.60
N ASN A 63 41.68 -7.82 22.96
CA ASN A 63 40.63 -6.79 22.96
C ASN A 63 40.92 -5.76 21.86
N GLU A 64 40.50 -6.06 20.62
CA GLU A 64 40.27 -5.03 19.60
C GLU A 64 38.84 -5.20 19.06
N PHE A 65 38.05 -4.15 19.25
CA PHE A 65 36.69 -4.00 18.79
C PHE A 65 36.74 -3.70 17.29
N THR A 66 36.63 -4.75 16.48
CA THR A 66 36.59 -4.66 15.02
C THR A 66 35.25 -4.09 14.58
N THR A 67 35.31 -2.97 13.87
CA THR A 67 34.23 -2.41 13.05
C THR A 67 33.78 -3.46 12.02
N LEU A 68 32.55 -3.94 12.17
CA LEU A 68 31.89 -4.75 11.15
C LEU A 68 31.49 -3.84 10.00
N ASP A 69 32.37 -3.70 9.01
CA ASP A 69 31.99 -3.31 7.65
C ASP A 69 31.14 -4.43 7.09
N LYS A 70 29.83 -4.30 7.27
CA LYS A 70 28.83 -5.12 6.60
C LYS A 70 28.73 -4.57 5.19
N GLU A 71 29.48 -5.15 4.26
CA GLU A 71 29.22 -5.03 2.83
C GLU A 71 27.77 -5.50 2.60
N GLN A 72 26.84 -4.56 2.58
CA GLN A 72 25.51 -4.80 2.07
C GLN A 72 25.65 -4.86 0.56
N ASP A 73 25.67 -6.08 0.02
CA ASP A 73 25.31 -6.32 -1.37
C ASP A 73 23.90 -5.74 -1.56
N SER A 74 23.83 -4.51 -2.09
CA SER A 74 22.57 -3.88 -2.46
C SER A 74 22.05 -4.65 -3.67
N VAL A 75 21.16 -5.61 -3.41
CA VAL A 75 20.31 -6.16 -4.46
C VAL A 75 19.57 -4.98 -5.05
N ALA A 76 19.71 -4.78 -6.37
CA ALA A 76 18.95 -3.75 -7.06
C ALA A 76 17.46 -3.99 -6.73
N VAL A 77 16.81 -2.99 -6.12
CA VAL A 77 15.36 -2.91 -6.08
C VAL A 77 14.96 -2.86 -7.55
N MET A 78 14.59 -4.00 -8.11
CA MET A 78 13.87 -4.01 -9.36
C MET A 78 12.64 -3.13 -9.09
N GLU A 79 12.52 -2.01 -9.77
CA GLU A 79 11.22 -1.34 -9.93
C GLU A 79 10.29 -2.44 -10.46
N GLN A 80 9.51 -3.02 -9.56
CA GLN A 80 8.50 -3.97 -9.97
C GLN A 80 7.41 -3.08 -10.53
N ASP A 81 7.26 -3.12 -11.86
CA ASP A 81 6.06 -2.62 -12.55
C ASP A 81 4.88 -3.47 -12.04
N GLU A 82 4.41 -3.17 -10.83
CA GLU A 82 3.23 -3.78 -10.24
C GLU A 82 2.00 -3.16 -10.90
N ASN A 83 1.07 -4.02 -11.32
CA ASN A 83 -0.21 -3.57 -11.80
C ASN A 83 -1.14 -3.39 -10.61
N LEU A 84 -1.88 -2.27 -10.56
CA LEU A 84 -2.87 -2.01 -9.51
C LEU A 84 -3.93 -3.13 -9.49
N GLN A 85 -4.11 -3.79 -8.34
CA GLN A 85 -5.15 -4.81 -8.16
C GLN A 85 -6.38 -4.22 -7.48
N MET A 86 -7.50 -4.95 -7.52
CA MET A 86 -8.62 -4.59 -6.64
C MET A 86 -8.21 -4.81 -5.17
N PRO A 87 -8.66 -3.95 -4.24
CA PRO A 87 -8.29 -4.01 -2.82
C PRO A 87 -9.06 -5.09 -2.04
N VAL A 88 -9.24 -6.28 -2.63
CA VAL A 88 -10.05 -7.38 -2.09
C VAL A 88 -9.31 -8.70 -2.24
N SER A 89 -9.54 -9.65 -1.32
CA SER A 89 -8.95 -10.99 -1.43
C SER A 89 -9.64 -11.91 -2.45
N ASP A 90 -10.96 -11.75 -2.66
CA ASP A 90 -11.73 -12.49 -3.68
C ASP A 90 -12.48 -11.55 -4.63
N GLU A 91 -11.87 -11.29 -5.79
CA GLU A 91 -12.43 -10.43 -6.83
C GLU A 91 -13.77 -10.92 -7.39
N LYS A 92 -14.04 -12.23 -7.35
CA LYS A 92 -15.26 -12.79 -7.96
C LYS A 92 -16.49 -12.57 -7.10
N ALA A 93 -16.28 -12.48 -5.79
CA ALA A 93 -17.34 -12.21 -4.83
C ALA A 93 -17.61 -10.69 -4.69
N ALA A 94 -16.66 -9.87 -5.13
CA ALA A 94 -16.72 -8.42 -5.05
C ALA A 94 -17.60 -7.78 -6.14
N SER A 95 -18.27 -6.69 -5.79
CA SER A 95 -19.05 -5.86 -6.70
C SER A 95 -18.94 -4.38 -6.30
N ILE A 96 -18.81 -3.50 -7.29
CA ILE A 96 -18.80 -2.06 -7.09
C ILE A 96 -20.25 -1.56 -7.03
N VAL A 97 -20.63 -0.91 -5.92
CA VAL A 97 -21.99 -0.39 -5.70
C VAL A 97 -22.08 1.13 -5.89
N THR A 98 -21.02 1.85 -5.55
CA THR A 98 -20.91 3.29 -5.79
C THR A 98 -19.67 3.52 -6.64
N LYS A 99 -19.85 4.19 -7.77
CA LYS A 99 -18.77 4.48 -8.72
C LYS A 99 -18.07 5.80 -8.41
N PHE A 100 -16.96 6.05 -9.09
CA PHE A 100 -16.34 7.37 -9.12
C PHE A 100 -17.21 8.35 -9.92
N TYR A 101 -17.36 9.58 -9.43
CA TYR A 101 -18.17 10.59 -10.12
C TYR A 101 -17.43 11.22 -11.30
N ASP A 102 -17.89 10.96 -12.52
CA ASP A 102 -17.38 11.57 -13.76
C ASP A 102 -18.44 12.49 -14.40
N TYR A 103 -18.08 13.76 -14.58
CA TYR A 103 -18.91 14.78 -15.23
C TYR A 103 -19.28 14.45 -16.68
N ASN A 104 -18.52 13.58 -17.33
CA ASN A 104 -18.74 13.17 -18.71
C ASN A 104 -19.45 11.81 -18.84
N ALA A 105 -19.76 11.15 -17.72
CA ALA A 105 -20.48 9.88 -17.72
C ALA A 105 -21.98 10.05 -18.02
N SER A 106 -22.67 8.92 -18.23
CA SER A 106 -24.13 8.92 -18.42
C SER A 106 -24.86 9.40 -17.15
N GLU A 107 -26.09 9.91 -17.28
CA GLU A 107 -26.90 10.33 -16.12
C GLU A 107 -27.07 9.18 -15.10
N GLU A 108 -27.27 7.95 -15.59
CA GLU A 108 -27.36 6.74 -14.75
C GLU A 108 -26.07 6.49 -13.96
N ASP A 109 -24.91 6.61 -14.61
CA ASP A 109 -23.62 6.44 -13.94
C ASP A 109 -23.36 7.57 -12.93
N GLN A 110 -23.73 8.81 -13.26
CA GLN A 110 -23.61 9.95 -12.35
C GLN A 110 -24.47 9.76 -11.11
N GLU A 111 -25.72 9.32 -11.25
CA GLU A 111 -26.61 9.01 -10.13
C GLU A 111 -26.04 7.90 -9.24
N SER A 112 -25.43 6.87 -9.83
CA SER A 112 -24.78 5.77 -9.09
C SER A 112 -23.50 6.18 -8.37
N ALA A 113 -22.94 7.34 -8.70
CA ALA A 113 -21.73 7.90 -8.09
C ALA A 113 -22.02 8.99 -7.05
N LEU A 114 -23.29 9.17 -6.65
CA LEU A 114 -23.67 10.10 -5.60
C LEU A 114 -23.81 9.41 -4.25
N VAL A 115 -23.21 10.02 -3.22
CA VAL A 115 -23.32 9.60 -1.82
C VAL A 115 -24.31 10.51 -1.11
N LEU A 116 -25.35 9.94 -0.49
CA LEU A 116 -26.35 10.68 0.27
C LEU A 116 -25.97 10.72 1.75
N TYR A 117 -25.69 11.90 2.29
CA TYR A 117 -25.39 12.12 3.70
C TYR A 117 -26.08 13.39 4.20
N ASN A 118 -26.77 13.32 5.35
CA ASN A 118 -27.51 14.45 5.95
C ASN A 118 -28.40 15.22 4.95
N ASN A 119 -29.19 14.49 4.15
CA ASN A 119 -30.09 15.04 3.13
C ASN A 119 -29.38 15.85 2.02
N LYS A 120 -28.07 15.69 1.86
CA LYS A 120 -27.26 16.29 0.79
C LYS A 120 -26.55 15.20 -0.02
N TYR A 121 -26.46 15.42 -1.32
CA TYR A 121 -25.68 14.56 -2.21
C TYR A 121 -24.24 15.07 -2.32
N TYR A 122 -23.30 14.15 -2.25
CA TYR A 122 -21.87 14.35 -2.43
C TYR A 122 -21.40 13.51 -3.61
N GLN A 123 -20.41 14.00 -4.34
CA GLN A 123 -19.79 13.25 -5.43
C GLN A 123 -18.79 12.25 -4.83
N SER A 124 -18.86 10.99 -5.26
CA SER A 124 -17.86 10.00 -4.86
C SER A 124 -16.50 10.31 -5.48
N GLN A 125 -15.45 10.28 -4.66
CA GLN A 125 -14.06 10.47 -5.06
C GLN A 125 -13.33 9.14 -5.32
N GLY A 126 -14.05 8.02 -5.23
CA GLY A 126 -13.52 6.67 -5.37
C GLY A 126 -14.60 5.68 -5.74
N VAL A 127 -14.41 4.43 -5.34
CA VAL A 127 -15.40 3.36 -5.52
C VAL A 127 -15.71 2.67 -4.20
N ASP A 128 -16.97 2.32 -4.00
CA ASP A 128 -17.39 1.47 -2.89
C ASP A 128 -17.51 0.03 -3.38
N ILE A 129 -16.69 -0.84 -2.79
CA ILE A 129 -16.63 -2.26 -3.12
C ILE A 129 -17.26 -3.05 -1.99
N THR A 130 -18.23 -3.91 -2.32
CA THR A 130 -18.93 -4.80 -1.39
C THR A 130 -18.90 -6.24 -1.88
N ARG A 131 -19.37 -7.17 -1.06
CA ARG A 131 -19.59 -8.57 -1.43
C ARG A 131 -21.07 -8.82 -1.68
N GLN A 132 -21.41 -9.68 -2.65
CA GLN A 132 -22.81 -9.93 -3.04
C GLN A 132 -23.70 -10.48 -1.92
N ASP A 133 -23.12 -11.16 -0.94
CA ASP A 133 -23.82 -11.71 0.23
C ASP A 133 -23.91 -10.72 1.42
N GLY A 134 -23.28 -9.55 1.30
CA GLY A 134 -23.29 -8.48 2.31
C GLY A 134 -22.48 -8.75 3.57
N GLU A 135 -21.69 -9.83 3.66
CA GLU A 135 -20.81 -10.03 4.82
C GLU A 135 -19.46 -9.32 4.65
N SER A 136 -18.77 -9.11 5.77
CA SER A 136 -17.43 -8.52 5.80
C SER A 136 -16.41 -9.45 5.13
N PHE A 137 -15.41 -8.85 4.50
CA PHE A 137 -14.33 -9.52 3.77
C PHE A 137 -12.99 -8.84 4.03
N GLU A 138 -11.89 -9.53 3.75
CA GLU A 138 -10.54 -8.98 3.92
C GLU A 138 -10.25 -7.93 2.85
N VAL A 139 -9.81 -6.76 3.31
CA VAL A 139 -9.32 -5.67 2.46
C VAL A 139 -7.81 -5.79 2.35
N THR A 140 -7.32 -5.81 1.12
CA THR A 140 -5.90 -6.00 0.81
C THR A 140 -5.29 -4.75 0.19
N ALA A 141 -3.97 -4.60 0.31
CA ALA A 141 -3.24 -3.54 -0.36
C ALA A 141 -3.33 -3.73 -1.88
N ALA A 142 -3.88 -2.74 -2.58
CA ALA A 142 -3.99 -2.75 -4.04
C ALA A 142 -2.63 -2.73 -4.73
N MET A 143 -1.59 -2.27 -4.03
CA MET A 143 -0.20 -2.18 -4.51
C MET A 143 0.77 -2.09 -3.32
N SER A 144 2.01 -2.52 -3.53
CA SER A 144 3.09 -2.37 -2.54
C SER A 144 3.35 -0.90 -2.24
N GLY A 145 3.64 -0.57 -0.99
CA GLY A 145 3.90 0.81 -0.58
C GLY A 145 4.13 0.98 0.90
N LYS A 146 4.15 2.24 1.35
CA LYS A 146 4.32 2.61 2.75
C LYS A 146 3.03 3.19 3.29
N VAL A 147 2.54 2.64 4.40
CA VAL A 147 1.40 3.20 5.14
C VAL A 147 1.80 4.57 5.70
N THR A 148 1.14 5.63 5.25
CA THR A 148 1.40 7.01 5.69
C THR A 148 0.46 7.44 6.79
N GLU A 149 -0.78 6.97 6.77
CA GLU A 149 -1.80 7.32 7.76
C GLU A 149 -2.64 6.10 8.14
N VAL A 150 -2.97 5.98 9.43
CA VAL A 150 -4.01 5.11 9.95
C VAL A 150 -4.78 5.93 10.98
N LYS A 151 -6.07 6.16 10.74
CA LYS A 151 -6.92 6.96 11.64
C LYS A 151 -8.33 6.39 11.77
N GLU A 152 -8.96 6.65 12.90
CA GLU A 152 -10.37 6.41 13.13
C GLU A 152 -11.13 7.71 12.86
N ASP A 153 -12.02 7.69 11.88
CA ASP A 153 -12.85 8.82 11.51
C ASP A 153 -14.34 8.52 11.81
N PRO A 154 -15.06 9.37 12.56
CA PRO A 154 -16.46 9.11 12.91
C PRO A 154 -17.42 9.02 11.70
N LEU A 155 -17.06 9.66 10.59
CA LEU A 155 -17.86 9.72 9.38
C LEU A 155 -17.45 8.64 8.38
N TYR A 156 -16.15 8.43 8.20
CA TYR A 156 -15.58 7.52 7.21
C TYR A 156 -15.21 6.13 7.74
N GLY A 157 -15.25 5.90 9.05
CA GLY A 157 -14.77 4.67 9.68
C GLY A 157 -13.26 4.68 9.85
N ASN A 158 -12.63 3.51 9.98
CA ASN A 158 -11.16 3.47 9.95
C ASN A 158 -10.67 3.74 8.53
N VAL A 159 -9.65 4.60 8.42
CA VAL A 159 -9.04 5.04 7.17
C VAL A 159 -7.56 4.69 7.20
N ILE A 160 -7.09 4.09 6.11
CA ILE A 160 -5.68 3.80 5.85
C ILE A 160 -5.29 4.52 4.56
N GLU A 161 -4.15 5.21 4.60
CA GLU A 161 -3.51 5.78 3.41
C GLU A 161 -2.17 5.09 3.17
N ILE A 162 -1.94 4.68 1.92
CA ILE A 162 -0.69 4.07 1.48
C ILE A 162 -0.10 4.94 0.38
N THR A 163 1.15 5.37 0.55
CA THR A 163 1.92 6.03 -0.50
C THR A 163 2.76 5.01 -1.26
N HIS A 164 2.71 5.15 -2.57
CA HIS A 164 3.45 4.34 -3.55
C HIS A 164 4.50 5.22 -4.24
N ASP A 165 5.20 4.64 -5.20
CA ASP A 165 6.13 5.39 -6.03
C ASP A 165 5.41 6.46 -6.87
N GLU A 166 6.17 7.44 -7.34
CA GLU A 166 5.68 8.52 -8.21
C GLU A 166 4.51 9.33 -7.62
N ASP A 167 4.48 9.52 -6.29
CA ASP A 167 3.47 10.29 -5.54
C ASP A 167 2.02 9.82 -5.78
N VAL A 168 1.85 8.55 -6.12
CA VAL A 168 0.55 7.89 -6.13
C VAL A 168 0.20 7.46 -4.72
N THR A 169 -1.04 7.67 -4.31
CA THR A 169 -1.56 7.28 -3.00
C THR A 169 -2.84 6.49 -3.18
N THR A 170 -3.03 5.44 -2.38
CA THR A 170 -4.30 4.72 -2.28
C THR A 170 -4.90 4.92 -0.90
N VAL A 171 -6.21 5.16 -0.85
CA VAL A 171 -6.97 5.37 0.38
C VAL A 171 -7.99 4.26 0.53
N TYR A 172 -8.07 3.70 1.74
CA TYR A 172 -8.98 2.63 2.12
C TYR A 172 -9.78 3.12 3.32
N ALA A 173 -11.07 3.35 3.15
CA ALA A 173 -11.98 3.81 4.19
C ALA A 173 -13.15 2.82 4.38
N SER A 174 -13.99 3.09 5.39
CA SER A 174 -15.01 2.14 5.88
C SER A 174 -14.42 0.83 6.39
N LEU A 175 -13.22 0.87 6.99
CA LEU A 175 -12.56 -0.33 7.50
C LEU A 175 -12.94 -0.66 8.95
N ASN A 176 -12.88 -1.95 9.26
CA ASN A 176 -12.86 -2.54 10.60
C ASN A 176 -11.57 -3.34 10.79
N ASP A 177 -11.30 -3.75 12.03
CA ASP A 177 -10.21 -4.67 12.40
C ASP A 177 -8.87 -4.36 11.71
N VAL A 178 -8.44 -3.09 11.73
CA VAL A 178 -7.20 -2.65 11.06
C VAL A 178 -5.99 -3.42 11.60
N GLN A 179 -5.21 -4.02 10.70
CA GLN A 179 -4.09 -4.91 11.02
C GLN A 179 -2.71 -4.27 10.79
N VAL A 180 -2.68 -3.03 10.28
CA VAL A 180 -1.45 -2.28 9.98
C VAL A 180 -1.35 -1.00 10.81
N GLN A 181 -0.17 -0.38 10.80
CA GLN A 181 0.11 0.85 11.54
C GLN A 181 0.83 1.84 10.62
N ALA A 182 0.69 3.14 10.90
CA ALA A 182 1.41 4.16 10.17
C ALA A 182 2.93 3.94 10.24
N GLY A 183 3.59 4.03 9.09
CA GLY A 183 5.02 3.76 8.95
C GLY A 183 5.38 2.36 8.47
N SER A 184 4.45 1.40 8.48
CA SER A 184 4.69 0.05 7.96
C SER A 184 4.87 0.03 6.45
N GLU A 185 5.77 -0.83 5.98
CA GLU A 185 5.81 -1.26 4.57
C GLU A 185 4.83 -2.42 4.39
N VAL A 186 4.08 -2.39 3.29
CA VAL A 186 3.13 -3.45 2.91
C VAL A 186 3.39 -3.83 1.46
N ALA A 187 3.28 -5.13 1.16
CA ALA A 187 3.32 -5.65 -0.19
C ALA A 187 1.90 -5.68 -0.79
N GLN A 188 1.80 -5.65 -2.11
CA GLN A 188 0.55 -5.88 -2.81
C GLN A 188 -0.11 -7.20 -2.35
N GLY A 189 -1.38 -7.15 -2.01
CA GLY A 189 -2.15 -8.29 -1.50
C GLY A 189 -2.06 -8.49 0.02
N ASP A 190 -1.21 -7.75 0.75
CA ASP A 190 -1.18 -7.82 2.21
C ASP A 190 -2.50 -7.35 2.81
N VAL A 191 -2.96 -8.06 3.85
CA VAL A 191 -4.23 -7.74 4.51
C VAL A 191 -4.06 -6.47 5.36
N LEU A 192 -4.89 -5.48 5.10
CA LEU A 192 -4.91 -4.19 5.80
C LEU A 192 -5.93 -4.17 6.95
N GLY A 193 -7.03 -4.89 6.78
CA GLY A 193 -8.16 -4.92 7.69
C GLY A 193 -9.35 -5.67 7.09
N SER A 194 -10.54 -5.43 7.64
CA SER A 194 -11.80 -5.99 7.14
C SER A 194 -12.73 -4.88 6.65
N ALA A 195 -13.59 -5.20 5.69
CA ALA A 195 -14.63 -4.28 5.22
C ALA A 195 -15.65 -4.03 6.34
N GLY A 196 -16.03 -2.78 6.52
CA GLY A 196 -16.89 -2.31 7.61
C GLY A 196 -18.07 -1.49 7.11
N GLN A 197 -18.64 -0.70 8.00
CA GLN A 197 -19.72 0.24 7.70
C GLN A 197 -19.32 1.62 8.24
N ASN A 198 -19.75 2.67 7.57
CA ASN A 198 -19.53 4.04 8.02
C ASN A 198 -20.81 4.89 7.89
N SER A 199 -20.78 6.12 8.40
CA SER A 199 -21.95 7.01 8.38
C SER A 199 -22.13 7.75 7.05
N PHE A 200 -21.05 7.93 6.28
CA PHE A 200 -21.09 8.65 5.00
C PHE A 200 -21.70 7.79 3.88
N GLY A 201 -21.25 6.55 3.75
CA GLY A 201 -21.65 5.56 2.74
C GLY A 201 -22.63 4.51 3.27
N GLN A 202 -23.61 4.91 4.10
CA GLN A 202 -24.58 3.97 4.69
C GLN A 202 -25.33 3.15 3.63
N ALA A 203 -25.59 3.74 2.46
CA ALA A 203 -26.28 3.08 1.35
C ALA A 203 -25.47 1.91 0.76
N SER A 204 -24.14 1.94 0.90
CA SER A 204 -23.22 0.92 0.38
C SER A 204 -23.12 -0.31 1.30
N GLY A 205 -23.72 -0.25 2.50
CA GLY A 205 -23.75 -1.38 3.44
C GLY A 205 -22.35 -1.73 3.97
N VAL A 206 -22.05 -3.02 4.09
CA VAL A 206 -20.69 -3.48 4.43
C VAL A 206 -19.80 -3.34 3.19
N HIS A 207 -18.85 -2.41 3.23
CA HIS A 207 -18.03 -2.05 2.07
C HIS A 207 -16.65 -1.55 2.48
N VAL A 208 -15.75 -1.49 1.50
CA VAL A 208 -14.54 -0.65 1.53
C VAL A 208 -14.73 0.49 0.53
N HIS A 209 -14.48 1.72 0.97
CA HIS A 209 -14.32 2.86 0.06
C HIS A 209 -12.87 2.93 -0.38
N PHE A 210 -12.62 2.88 -1.68
CA PHE A 210 -11.28 2.84 -2.26
C PHE A 210 -11.06 4.03 -3.19
N GLU A 211 -9.97 4.76 -2.97
CA GLU A 211 -9.54 5.86 -3.83
C GLU A 211 -8.13 5.64 -4.35
N VAL A 212 -7.90 6.13 -5.57
CA VAL A 212 -6.57 6.29 -6.17
C VAL A 212 -6.36 7.79 -6.34
N ARG A 213 -5.28 8.31 -5.77
CA ARG A 213 -4.95 9.74 -5.83
C ARG A 213 -3.54 9.93 -6.37
N LYS A 214 -3.35 10.96 -7.19
CA LYS A 214 -2.03 11.40 -7.67
C LYS A 214 -1.89 12.88 -7.36
N ASP A 215 -0.83 13.23 -6.64
CA ASP A 215 -0.60 14.60 -6.14
C ASP A 215 -1.80 15.17 -5.35
N GLY A 216 -2.52 14.28 -4.64
CA GLY A 216 -3.72 14.62 -3.86
C GLY A 216 -5.03 14.67 -4.66
N GLN A 217 -4.98 14.66 -5.99
CA GLN A 217 -6.18 14.64 -6.84
C GLN A 217 -6.70 13.20 -7.00
N PRO A 218 -8.00 12.94 -6.78
CA PRO A 218 -8.58 11.63 -6.97
C PRO A 218 -8.82 11.31 -8.45
N PHE A 219 -8.59 10.07 -8.83
CA PHE A 219 -8.85 9.52 -10.16
C PHE A 219 -9.74 8.29 -10.06
N ASN A 220 -10.49 7.99 -11.13
CA ASN A 220 -11.34 6.81 -11.19
C ASN A 220 -10.53 5.51 -11.05
N PRO A 221 -10.65 4.76 -9.94
CA PRO A 221 -9.90 3.52 -9.72
C PRO A 221 -10.18 2.43 -10.77
N GLU A 222 -11.41 2.38 -11.30
CA GLU A 222 -11.82 1.39 -12.30
C GLU A 222 -11.01 1.48 -13.59
N SER A 223 -10.45 2.65 -13.89
CA SER A 223 -9.61 2.87 -15.08
C SER A 223 -8.20 2.29 -14.95
N PHE A 224 -7.77 1.93 -13.74
CA PHE A 224 -6.39 1.53 -13.46
C PHE A 224 -6.24 0.09 -12.97
N PHE A 225 -7.32 -0.63 -12.65
CA PHE A 225 -7.21 -2.05 -12.32
C PHE A 225 -6.54 -2.84 -13.45
N GLY A 226 -5.52 -3.62 -13.10
CA GLY A 226 -4.69 -4.36 -14.03
C GLY A 226 -3.72 -3.50 -14.86
N GLN A 227 -3.61 -2.19 -14.60
CA GLN A 227 -2.66 -1.28 -15.25
C GLN A 227 -1.46 -0.98 -14.35
N PRO A 228 -0.27 -0.73 -14.92
CA PRO A 228 0.89 -0.28 -14.17
C PRO A 228 0.76 1.18 -13.72
N LEU A 229 1.51 1.57 -12.68
CA LEU A 229 1.57 2.95 -12.15
C LEU A 229 1.76 4.02 -13.23
N SER A 230 2.58 3.74 -14.24
CA SER A 230 2.86 4.66 -15.35
C SER A 230 1.60 5.18 -16.07
N GLN A 231 0.49 4.43 -16.09
CA GLN A 231 -0.77 4.91 -16.68
C GLN A 231 -1.46 5.97 -15.83
N ILE A 232 -1.33 5.91 -14.50
CA ILE A 232 -1.88 6.90 -13.58
C ILE A 232 -1.18 8.25 -13.82
N ASN A 233 0.15 8.23 -13.91
CA ASN A 233 0.93 9.44 -14.15
C ASN A 233 0.64 10.06 -15.50
N LYS A 234 0.59 9.25 -16.56
CA LYS A 234 0.22 9.73 -17.88
C LYS A 234 -1.16 10.39 -17.88
N LYS A 235 -2.14 9.80 -17.19
CA LYS A 235 -3.49 10.36 -17.08
C LYS A 235 -3.50 11.67 -16.30
N ALA A 236 -2.67 11.80 -15.26
CA ALA A 236 -2.52 13.03 -14.50
C ALA A 236 -1.89 14.16 -15.33
N GLU A 237 -0.87 13.85 -16.15
CA GLU A 237 -0.26 14.82 -17.07
C GLU A 237 -1.25 15.34 -18.14
N GLU A 238 -2.06 14.46 -18.71
CA GLU A 238 -3.08 14.84 -19.70
C GLU A 238 -4.19 15.74 -19.10
N GLY A 239 -4.47 15.62 -17.79
CA GLY A 239 -5.45 16.45 -17.08
C GLY A 239 -4.92 17.83 -16.67
N SER A 240 -3.62 17.95 -16.43
CA SER A 240 -2.97 19.19 -15.97
C SER A 240 -2.91 20.30 -17.05
N ASP A 241 -2.82 19.92 -18.32
CA ASP A 241 -2.74 20.88 -19.45
C ASP A 241 -4.10 21.49 -19.86
N THR A 242 -5.22 21.06 -19.26
CA THR A 242 -6.57 21.52 -19.60
C THR A 242 -7.37 21.92 -18.37
N GLU A 243 -6.93 22.92 -17.61
CA GLU A 243 -7.86 23.68 -16.75
C GLU A 243 -7.32 25.08 -16.42
N GLY A 244 -7.87 26.08 -17.10
CA GLY A 244 -7.92 27.43 -16.56
C GLY A 244 -8.80 27.38 -15.31
N ALA A 245 -8.24 27.88 -14.20
CA ALA A 245 -8.86 28.00 -12.90
C ALA A 245 -10.36 28.36 -12.95
N PRO A 246 -11.23 27.63 -12.23
CA PRO A 246 -12.43 28.24 -11.68
C PRO A 246 -11.96 29.17 -10.55
N GLU A 247 -12.26 30.46 -10.71
CA GLU A 247 -12.04 31.48 -9.69
C GLU A 247 -12.72 31.09 -8.38
N ASP A 248 -12.00 31.34 -7.28
CA ASP A 248 -12.44 31.27 -5.90
C ASP A 248 -13.85 31.89 -5.71
N ASP A 249 -14.81 31.11 -5.21
CA ASP A 249 -15.85 31.68 -4.36
C ASP A 249 -15.64 31.15 -2.94
N ALA A 250 -14.83 31.93 -2.21
CA ALA A 250 -14.63 31.77 -0.79
C ALA A 250 -15.94 32.09 -0.07
N THR A 251 -16.54 31.09 0.57
CA THR A 251 -17.31 31.35 1.79
C THR A 251 -16.84 30.38 2.88
N ASP A 252 -15.85 30.87 3.61
CA ASP A 252 -15.42 30.43 4.93
C ASP A 252 -16.59 30.51 5.92
N GLU A 253 -17.01 29.38 6.47
CA GLU A 253 -17.50 29.30 7.84
C GLU A 253 -17.04 27.99 8.47
N ASN A 254 -15.79 27.99 8.91
CA ASN A 254 -15.28 27.05 9.90
C ASN A 254 -15.61 27.57 11.31
N GLN A 255 -16.64 27.04 11.98
CA GLN A 255 -16.79 27.20 13.43
C GLN A 255 -17.20 25.91 14.12
N ALA A 256 -16.24 25.32 14.83
CA ALA A 256 -16.47 24.43 15.95
C ALA A 256 -17.24 25.18 17.08
N PRO A 257 -18.22 24.56 17.75
CA PRO A 257 -19.01 25.26 18.76
C PRO A 257 -18.26 25.30 20.10
N SER A 258 -17.88 26.51 20.52
CA SER A 258 -17.47 26.82 21.90
C SER A 258 -18.63 27.48 22.65
N GLN A 259 -18.83 27.05 23.89
CA GLN A 259 -19.77 27.58 24.89
C GLN A 259 -19.53 29.08 25.16
N ASP A 260 -20.58 29.89 25.35
CA ASP A 260 -21.03 30.42 26.65
C ASP A 260 -22.05 31.57 26.52
N GLN A 261 -22.63 31.92 27.68
CA GLN A 261 -23.93 32.54 27.98
C GLN A 261 -24.12 34.07 27.78
N ALA A 262 -25.41 34.46 27.91
CA ALA A 262 -25.99 35.74 28.36
C ALA A 262 -25.89 36.94 27.39
N ASP A 263 -26.94 37.74 27.15
CA ASP A 263 -27.65 38.56 28.15
C ASP A 263 -28.95 39.19 27.57
N GLU A 264 -29.74 39.77 28.49
CA GLU A 264 -31.05 40.43 28.35
C GLU A 264 -31.27 41.42 27.19
N SER A 265 -32.51 41.51 26.70
CA SER A 265 -33.35 42.74 26.78
C SER A 265 -34.74 42.51 26.15
N GLY A 266 -35.80 42.73 26.93
CA GLY A 266 -37.20 42.53 26.52
C GLY A 266 -37.80 43.69 25.71
N PRO A 267 -39.11 43.64 25.46
CA PRO A 267 -39.92 44.86 25.56
C PRO A 267 -41.24 44.68 26.31
N SER A 268 -41.62 45.78 26.99
CA SER A 268 -42.84 46.06 27.75
C SER A 268 -44.09 46.08 26.84
N ALA A 269 -45.17 45.40 27.22
CA ALA A 269 -46.36 45.89 27.96
C ALA A 269 -47.35 46.72 27.14
N ASP A 270 -48.56 46.18 26.90
CA ASP A 270 -49.82 46.77 27.38
C ASP A 270 -50.99 45.77 27.26
N ASP A 271 -51.63 45.52 28.41
CA ASP A 271 -52.77 44.65 28.69
C ASP A 271 -54.09 45.17 28.12
N ILE A 272 -55.00 44.29 27.68
CA ILE A 272 -56.46 44.43 27.90
C ILE A 272 -57.14 43.04 28.08
N GLN A 273 -57.74 42.86 29.27
CA GLN A 273 -58.94 42.08 29.66
C GLN A 273 -58.86 40.57 29.96
N ASN A 274 -58.54 40.30 31.23
CA ASN A 274 -59.37 39.62 32.24
C ASN A 274 -60.67 38.92 31.76
N ASN A 275 -60.73 37.60 31.98
CA ASN A 275 -61.93 36.90 32.47
C ASN A 275 -61.49 35.66 33.26
N THR A 276 -61.67 35.71 34.56
CA THR A 276 -61.80 34.58 35.48
C THR A 276 -63.09 33.81 35.18
N ASP A 277 -63.05 32.48 35.27
CA ASP A 277 -63.76 31.70 36.29
C ASP A 277 -63.90 30.22 35.88
N GLU A 278 -63.85 29.37 36.91
CA GLU A 278 -64.39 27.99 37.02
C GLU A 278 -63.46 26.80 36.68
N ASP A 279 -62.78 26.34 37.73
CA ASP A 279 -62.58 24.91 38.03
C ASP A 279 -63.82 24.41 38.82
N PRO A 280 -64.29 23.17 38.63
CA PRO A 280 -64.26 22.25 39.76
C PRO A 280 -63.95 20.77 39.42
N SER A 281 -62.97 20.22 40.12
CA SER A 281 -62.98 18.99 40.95
C SER A 281 -63.68 17.70 40.48
N GLY A 282 -62.96 16.56 40.63
CA GLY A 282 -63.52 15.22 40.89
C GLY A 282 -62.67 14.09 40.29
N SER A 283 -61.72 13.48 41.03
CA SER A 283 -61.85 12.28 41.91
C SER A 283 -61.68 10.94 41.15
N GLU A 284 -60.56 10.22 41.39
CA GLU A 284 -60.45 8.91 42.09
C GLU A 284 -60.43 7.72 41.10
N ASP A 285 -59.28 7.06 40.93
CA ASP A 285 -58.85 5.78 41.54
C ASP A 285 -59.41 4.53 40.83
N GLU A 286 -58.53 3.64 40.35
CA GLU A 286 -58.57 2.20 40.66
C GLU A 286 -57.39 1.42 40.05
N GLU A 287 -56.61 0.81 40.95
CA GLU A 287 -55.73 -0.33 40.71
C GLU A 287 -56.55 -1.59 40.37
N GLN A 288 -56.05 -2.47 39.49
CA GLN A 288 -56.19 -3.92 39.67
C GLN A 288 -55.36 -4.76 38.69
N ALA A 289 -54.47 -5.57 39.27
CA ALA A 289 -54.06 -6.91 38.85
C ALA A 289 -53.90 -7.73 40.15
N PRO A 290 -53.70 -9.06 40.16
CA PRO A 290 -53.86 -10.08 39.12
C PRO A 290 -54.84 -11.20 39.57
N ASP A 291 -55.14 -12.18 38.70
CA ASP A 291 -55.71 -13.46 39.17
C ASP A 291 -54.93 -14.65 38.60
N GLU A 292 -54.63 -15.56 39.53
CA GLU A 292 -53.91 -16.82 39.40
C GLU A 292 -54.81 -18.00 39.00
N GLU A 293 -54.13 -19.00 38.44
CA GLU A 293 -54.33 -20.45 38.59
C GLU A 293 -55.72 -21.11 38.43
N SER A 294 -55.77 -22.10 37.53
CA SER A 294 -55.93 -23.50 37.98
C SER A 294 -55.62 -24.52 36.87
N ALA A 295 -54.59 -25.34 37.15
CA ALA A 295 -54.55 -26.81 37.11
C ALA A 295 -55.43 -27.53 36.05
N SER A 296 -55.00 -28.53 35.27
CA SER A 296 -54.19 -29.70 35.66
C SER A 296 -54.11 -30.69 34.47
N SER A 297 -52.97 -31.39 34.40
CA SER A 297 -52.81 -32.82 34.04
C SER A 297 -53.28 -33.34 32.66
N ILE A 298 -52.36 -33.95 31.90
CA ILE A 298 -52.18 -35.42 31.81
C ILE A 298 -51.06 -35.77 30.80
N SER A 299 -50.09 -36.54 31.33
CA SER A 299 -49.09 -37.39 30.69
C SER A 299 -49.58 -38.15 29.44
N THR A 300 -48.68 -38.46 28.48
CA THR A 300 -48.45 -39.86 27.97
C THR A 300 -47.58 -39.91 26.69
N ILE A 301 -46.35 -40.41 26.90
CA ILE A 301 -45.62 -41.46 26.15
C ILE A 301 -44.91 -41.16 24.81
N GLN A 302 -43.61 -41.45 24.87
CA GLN A 302 -42.62 -41.73 23.80
C GLN A 302 -43.08 -42.80 22.78
N THR A 303 -42.66 -42.66 21.53
CA THR A 303 -41.69 -43.57 20.89
C THR A 303 -41.14 -42.96 19.61
#